data_AF-A0A952NYB4-F1
#
_entry.id   AF-A0A952NYB4-F1
#
_cell.length_a   1.000
_cell.length_b   1.000
_cell.length_c   1.000
_cell.angle_alpha   90.00
_cell.angle_beta   90.00
_cell.angle_gamma   90.00
#
_symmetry.space_group_name_H-M   'P 1'
#
loop_
_entity.id
_entity.type
_entity.pdbx_description
1 polymer ?
#
loop_
_entity_poly.entity_id
_entity_poly.type
_entity_poly.pdbx_seq_one_letter_code
_entity_poly.pdbx_strand_id
1 'polypeptide(L)'
;MSQRRFTLGLPLLFTLCAHDAAAAVSARSYFRRPDSLFASGQAHPSDLERRKIREFQEINYLIQKDKVSLKLPTTLLLRDMDLSLKLAHSKTGEVAQVVGTRGPWAYVVSGGKKTWWALNEGLPMPDDRGLAIPLTRVQLRAEPEWKTQIVRSVDPLARLRLIDFRGDWVLVSPLTDPEVRGWVDVNSVLLKADFASFILPIEGKWTPVKYRQGSVLVTSAGERVPIEHVQSMMTRPELGILTQDLQPHGLYQRSFVTIKSWESFKWGVSNLPGHGEVYWKDEGQAPGFKPLVNEQVVSFEEILKKPIFSVAFHPNNPRQGIIAAEGVFMTTDGLNWTKIDYFGNDNLPVAISTEHEIFVGQYCSVDQGKSFQPFLKWEQIAAMIEGRGQKASRILRLVKINPLNAKKVEIEIDTGVRTAKLIGSTRFGLVTEWKTKTPLSK
;
A
#
# COMPACT_ATOMS: atom_id res chain seq x y z
N MET A 1 74.53 -39.23 34.64
CA MET A 1 75.06 -40.06 33.53
C MET A 1 74.39 -41.44 33.58
N SER A 2 74.17 -42.05 32.40
CA SER A 2 73.45 -43.32 32.14
C SER A 2 71.91 -43.20 32.15
N GLN A 3 71.27 -42.90 31.02
CA GLN A 3 70.87 -43.78 29.89
C GLN A 3 69.83 -44.86 30.23
N ARG A 4 68.61 -44.67 29.72
CA ARG A 4 67.79 -45.74 29.14
C ARG A 4 67.13 -45.23 27.86
N ARG A 5 67.41 -45.91 26.74
CA ARG A 5 66.64 -45.85 25.49
C ARG A 5 65.57 -46.94 25.52
N PHE A 6 64.40 -46.65 24.97
CA PHE A 6 63.58 -47.62 24.25
C PHE A 6 62.90 -46.90 23.07
N THR A 7 62.98 -47.53 21.91
CA THR A 7 62.50 -47.12 20.58
C THR A 7 61.15 -47.77 20.24
N LEU A 8 60.32 -47.08 19.46
CA LEU A 8 59.24 -47.53 18.52
C LEU A 8 58.38 -46.28 18.22
N GLY A 9 57.88 -45.90 17.05
CA GLY A 9 57.81 -46.38 15.66
C GLY A 9 57.07 -45.28 14.83
N LEU A 10 57.13 -45.35 13.50
CA LEU A 10 56.67 -44.37 12.48
C LEU A 10 55.31 -43.66 12.70
N PRO A 11 55.10 -42.43 12.18
CA PRO A 11 53.77 -41.91 11.86
C PRO A 11 53.38 -42.14 10.39
N LEU A 12 52.17 -42.66 10.19
CA LEU A 12 51.44 -42.73 8.92
C LEU A 12 50.85 -41.34 8.59
N LEU A 13 51.10 -40.85 7.38
CA LEU A 13 50.42 -39.70 6.79
C LEU A 13 48.91 -39.99 6.66
N PHE A 14 48.07 -39.17 7.29
CA PHE A 14 46.65 -39.06 6.94
C PHE A 14 46.43 -37.88 6.01
N THR A 15 45.99 -38.20 4.81
CA THR A 15 45.43 -37.34 3.77
C THR A 15 44.22 -36.57 4.32
N LEU A 16 44.28 -35.23 4.26
CA LEU A 16 43.15 -34.33 4.45
C LEU A 16 42.24 -34.39 3.22
N CYS A 17 41.14 -35.13 3.30
CA CYS A 17 40.02 -34.99 2.38
C CYS A 17 39.23 -33.73 2.74
N ALA A 18 39.27 -32.73 1.87
CA ALA A 18 38.36 -31.60 1.88
C ALA A 18 36.91 -32.10 1.84
N HIS A 19 36.15 -31.84 2.90
CA HIS A 19 34.70 -31.93 2.87
C HIS A 19 34.15 -30.53 2.62
N ASP A 20 33.30 -30.46 1.59
CA ASP A 20 32.48 -29.32 1.22
C ASP A 20 31.85 -28.64 2.44
N ALA A 21 32.13 -27.34 2.58
CA ALA A 21 31.42 -26.46 3.49
C ALA A 21 30.00 -26.22 2.96
N ALA A 22 29.09 -27.17 3.22
CA ALA A 22 27.66 -26.86 3.22
C ALA A 22 27.41 -25.81 4.31
N ALA A 23 26.89 -24.65 3.93
CA ALA A 23 26.56 -23.56 4.84
C ALA A 23 25.77 -24.09 6.04
N ALA A 24 26.30 -23.93 7.25
CA ALA A 24 25.64 -24.33 8.48
C ALA A 24 24.32 -23.57 8.59
N VAL A 25 23.20 -24.25 8.33
CA VAL A 25 21.86 -23.68 8.49
C VAL A 25 21.64 -23.46 9.99
N SER A 26 21.67 -22.20 10.42
CA SER A 26 21.49 -21.83 11.83
C SER A 26 20.15 -22.31 12.36
N ALA A 27 20.14 -22.83 13.60
CA ALA A 27 18.92 -23.25 14.28
C ALA A 27 17.92 -22.09 14.36
N ARG A 28 16.64 -22.39 14.10
CA ARG A 28 15.55 -21.40 14.08
C ARG A 28 14.80 -21.41 15.41
N SER A 29 14.56 -20.22 15.94
CA SER A 29 13.80 -20.04 17.17
C SER A 29 12.32 -20.36 16.98
N TYR A 30 11.71 -21.01 17.97
CA TYR A 30 10.28 -21.27 18.04
C TYR A 30 9.68 -20.80 19.37
N PHE A 31 8.37 -20.60 19.38
CA PHE A 31 7.59 -20.00 20.46
C PHE A 31 6.37 -20.86 20.77
N ARG A 32 5.91 -20.90 22.03
CA ARG A 32 4.63 -21.55 22.38
C ARG A 32 3.41 -20.78 21.90
N ARG A 33 3.53 -19.46 21.72
CA ARG A 33 2.50 -18.59 21.15
C ARG A 33 3.13 -17.48 20.31
N PRO A 34 2.42 -16.95 19.28
CA PRO A 34 2.95 -15.87 18.43
C PRO A 34 3.31 -14.57 19.17
N ASP A 35 2.61 -14.29 20.26
CA ASP A 35 2.75 -13.09 21.12
C ASP A 35 3.81 -13.27 22.23
N SER A 36 4.53 -14.38 22.25
CA SER A 36 5.56 -14.64 23.27
C SER A 36 6.75 -13.68 23.10
N LEU A 37 7.12 -12.99 24.17
CA LEU A 37 8.23 -12.03 24.19
C LEU A 37 9.61 -12.70 24.01
N PHE A 38 9.73 -13.98 24.34
CA PHE A 38 10.98 -14.75 24.27
C PHE A 38 10.75 -16.11 23.60
N ALA A 39 11.78 -16.58 22.90
CA ALA A 39 11.76 -17.90 22.27
C ALA A 39 11.62 -18.99 23.34
N SER A 40 10.76 -19.97 23.05
CA SER A 40 10.60 -21.16 23.90
C SER A 40 11.69 -22.20 23.65
N GLY A 41 12.39 -22.11 22.52
CA GLY A 41 13.53 -22.95 22.18
C GLY A 41 14.00 -22.71 20.74
N GLN A 42 14.92 -23.57 20.27
CA GLN A 42 15.43 -23.57 18.90
C GLN A 42 15.36 -24.99 18.32
N ALA A 43 15.08 -25.09 17.03
CA ALA A 43 15.04 -26.34 16.28
C ALA A 43 15.65 -26.15 14.89
N HIS A 44 16.09 -27.25 14.26
CA HIS A 44 16.58 -27.17 12.89
C HIS A 44 15.43 -26.79 11.94
N PRO A 45 15.62 -25.88 10.96
CA PRO A 45 14.54 -25.43 10.08
C PRO A 45 13.83 -26.56 9.33
N SER A 46 14.57 -27.61 8.92
CA SER A 46 13.98 -28.78 8.25
C SER A 46 13.00 -29.54 9.15
N ASP A 47 13.24 -29.58 10.46
CA ASP A 47 12.38 -30.31 11.40
C ASP A 47 11.07 -29.55 11.64
N LEU A 48 11.18 -28.22 11.70
CA LEU A 48 10.03 -27.32 11.77
C LEU A 48 9.19 -27.44 10.49
N GLU A 49 9.82 -27.39 9.30
CA GLU A 49 9.12 -27.51 8.03
C GLU A 49 8.49 -28.90 7.82
N ARG A 50 9.21 -29.98 8.12
CA ARG A 50 8.69 -31.36 7.99
C ARG A 50 7.47 -31.61 8.87
N ARG A 51 7.37 -30.92 10.01
CA ARG A 51 6.29 -31.08 10.99
C ARG A 51 5.29 -29.92 10.97
N LYS A 52 5.32 -29.10 9.90
CA LYS A 52 4.42 -27.97 9.72
C LYS A 52 2.99 -28.49 9.51
N ILE A 53 2.07 -27.95 10.30
CA ILE A 53 0.63 -28.28 10.24
C ILE A 53 -0.13 -27.17 9.52
N ARG A 54 0.21 -25.91 9.81
CA ARG A 54 -0.43 -24.73 9.19
C ARG A 54 0.56 -23.58 9.06
N GLU A 55 0.22 -22.67 8.16
CA GLU A 55 0.91 -21.38 8.01
C GLU A 55 -0.10 -20.24 8.00
N PHE A 56 0.34 -19.08 8.47
CA PHE A 56 -0.45 -17.85 8.38
C PHE A 56 0.50 -16.66 8.19
N GLN A 57 -0.06 -15.55 7.72
CA GLN A 57 0.67 -14.29 7.59
C GLN A 57 0.21 -13.30 8.65
N GLU A 58 1.17 -12.62 9.26
CA GLU A 58 0.97 -11.47 10.12
C GLU A 58 1.46 -10.24 9.36
N ILE A 59 0.70 -9.14 9.40
CA ILE A 59 1.16 -7.84 8.92
C ILE A 59 1.16 -6.88 10.10
N ASN A 60 2.29 -6.21 10.26
CA ASN A 60 2.50 -5.16 11.26
C ASN A 60 2.72 -3.83 10.55
N TYR A 61 2.05 -2.78 11.00
CA TYR A 61 2.26 -1.40 10.57
C TYR A 61 3.23 -0.72 11.50
N LEU A 62 4.25 -0.08 10.95
CA LEU A 62 4.97 0.96 11.66
C LEU A 62 4.13 2.23 11.59
N ILE A 63 3.59 2.64 12.72
CA ILE A 63 2.82 3.88 12.85
C ILE A 63 3.64 4.97 13.51
N GLN A 64 3.25 6.21 13.24
CA GLN A 64 3.74 7.39 13.92
C GLN A 64 2.56 8.28 14.33
N LYS A 65 2.59 8.77 15.58
CA LYS A 65 1.75 9.86 16.06
C LYS A 65 2.62 10.75 16.95
N ASP A 66 2.70 12.03 16.61
CA ASP A 66 3.60 12.98 17.27
C ASP A 66 5.05 12.45 17.30
N LYS A 67 5.61 12.26 18.51
CA LYS A 67 6.95 11.70 18.74
C LYS A 67 6.95 10.19 19.01
N VAL A 68 5.78 9.54 18.99
CA VAL A 68 5.63 8.12 19.30
C VAL A 68 5.60 7.31 18.00
N SER A 69 6.51 6.34 17.90
CA SER A 69 6.55 5.38 16.78
C SER A 69 6.41 3.96 17.33
N LEU A 70 5.43 3.21 16.81
CA LEU A 70 5.11 1.86 17.30
C LEU A 70 4.86 0.91 16.13
N LYS A 71 5.19 -0.36 16.33
CA LYS A 71 4.77 -1.44 15.44
C LYS A 71 3.48 -2.04 15.98
N LEU A 72 2.41 -2.00 15.19
CA LEU A 72 1.09 -2.49 15.58
C LEU A 72 0.57 -3.52 14.56
N PRO A 73 -0.07 -4.61 15.00
CA PRO A 73 -0.72 -5.54 14.09
C PRO A 73 -1.94 -4.89 13.41
N THR A 74 -2.30 -5.42 12.24
CA THR A 74 -3.47 -4.95 11.45
C THR A 74 -4.77 -4.92 12.25
N THR A 75 -4.93 -5.77 13.27
CA THR A 75 -6.16 -5.87 14.06
C THR A 75 -6.42 -4.66 14.96
N LEU A 76 -5.40 -3.85 15.25
CA LEU A 76 -5.49 -2.67 16.11
C LEU A 76 -5.73 -1.36 15.34
N LEU A 77 -5.83 -1.45 14.01
CA LEU A 77 -5.89 -0.31 13.10
C LEU A 77 -6.98 -0.54 12.06
N LEU A 78 -7.88 0.43 11.91
CA LEU A 78 -8.74 0.52 10.74
C LEU A 78 -8.15 1.48 9.72
N ARG A 79 -8.24 1.11 8.45
CA ARG A 79 -7.90 1.92 7.28
C ARG A 79 -9.14 2.14 6.41
N ASP A 80 -9.04 3.05 5.47
CA ASP A 80 -10.04 3.31 4.43
C ASP A 80 -10.52 2.04 3.70
N MET A 81 -9.62 1.10 3.44
CA MET A 81 -9.93 -0.18 2.80
C MET A 81 -10.80 -1.10 3.67
N ASP A 82 -10.69 -1.02 4.99
CA ASP A 82 -11.53 -1.82 5.90
C ASP A 82 -12.99 -1.35 5.86
N LEU A 83 -13.20 -0.06 5.59
CA LEU A 83 -14.52 0.55 5.39
C LEU A 83 -14.98 0.49 3.92
N SER A 84 -14.22 -0.11 3.00
CA SER A 84 -14.59 -0.14 1.59
C SER A 84 -15.44 -1.37 1.26
N LEU A 85 -16.46 -1.16 0.40
CA LEU A 85 -17.26 -2.22 -0.22
C LEU A 85 -16.71 -2.64 -1.57
N LYS A 86 -15.90 -1.78 -2.21
CA LYS A 86 -15.26 -2.07 -3.48
C LYS A 86 -13.79 -1.70 -3.43
N LEU A 87 -12.96 -2.57 -3.99
CA LEU A 87 -11.53 -2.33 -4.17
C LEU A 87 -11.17 -2.52 -5.64
N ALA A 88 -10.24 -1.71 -6.13
CA ALA A 88 -9.50 -2.01 -7.34
C ALA A 88 -8.20 -2.73 -6.97
N HIS A 89 -7.82 -3.76 -7.71
CA HIS A 89 -6.52 -4.39 -7.57
C HIS A 89 -5.45 -3.47 -8.17
N SER A 90 -4.41 -3.14 -7.41
CA SER A 90 -3.40 -2.14 -7.78
C SER A 90 -2.63 -2.50 -9.06
N LYS A 91 -2.32 -3.79 -9.25
CA LYS A 91 -1.63 -4.31 -10.45
C LYS A 91 -2.52 -4.42 -11.69
N THR A 92 -3.71 -5.03 -11.56
CA THR A 92 -4.56 -5.36 -12.72
C THR A 92 -5.61 -4.28 -13.03
N GLY A 93 -5.91 -3.39 -12.06
CA GLY A 93 -7.03 -2.45 -12.13
C GLY A 93 -8.40 -3.11 -12.08
N GLU A 94 -8.46 -4.42 -11.87
CA GLU A 94 -9.71 -5.17 -11.72
C GLU A 94 -10.47 -4.64 -10.50
N VAL A 95 -11.78 -4.39 -10.65
CA VAL A 95 -12.62 -3.91 -9.55
C VAL A 95 -13.42 -5.07 -9.00
N ALA A 96 -13.33 -5.30 -7.69
CA ALA A 96 -14.03 -6.36 -7.00
C ALA A 96 -14.85 -5.84 -5.83
N GLN A 97 -15.96 -6.52 -5.54
CA GLN A 97 -16.76 -6.27 -4.35
C GLN A 97 -16.15 -7.00 -3.14
N VAL A 98 -15.93 -6.29 -2.04
CA VAL A 98 -15.45 -6.86 -0.78
C VAL A 98 -16.60 -7.53 -0.04
N VAL A 99 -16.47 -8.83 0.20
CA VAL A 99 -17.45 -9.63 0.96
C VAL A 99 -17.07 -9.67 2.44
N GLY A 100 -15.77 -9.71 2.73
CA GLY A 100 -15.27 -9.72 4.09
C GLY A 100 -13.76 -9.52 4.12
N THR A 101 -13.23 -9.34 5.32
CA THR A 101 -11.79 -9.22 5.57
C THR A 101 -11.37 -10.24 6.61
N ARG A 102 -10.15 -10.78 6.46
CA ARG A 102 -9.53 -11.70 7.42
C ARG A 102 -8.06 -11.34 7.54
N GLY A 103 -7.71 -10.62 8.61
CA GLY A 103 -6.35 -10.13 8.82
C GLY A 103 -5.91 -9.24 7.64
N PRO A 104 -4.80 -9.55 6.95
CA PRO A 104 -4.32 -8.75 5.83
C PRO A 104 -5.02 -9.03 4.50
N TRP A 105 -6.03 -9.91 4.47
CA TRP A 105 -6.68 -10.35 3.24
C TRP A 105 -8.11 -9.85 3.15
N ALA A 106 -8.52 -9.42 1.95
CA ALA A 106 -9.91 -9.18 1.58
C ALA A 106 -10.41 -10.37 0.76
N TYR A 107 -11.58 -10.90 1.13
CA TYR A 107 -12.31 -11.83 0.30
C TYR A 107 -13.19 -11.03 -0.65
N VAL A 108 -12.93 -11.12 -1.94
CA VAL A 108 -13.54 -10.29 -2.95
C VAL A 108 -14.26 -11.11 -4.03
N VAL A 109 -15.23 -10.49 -4.69
CA VAL A 109 -15.91 -11.05 -5.86
C VAL A 109 -15.70 -10.14 -7.06
N SER A 110 -15.15 -10.70 -8.13
CA SER A 110 -15.01 -10.03 -9.42
C SER A 110 -15.43 -10.98 -10.54
N GLY A 111 -16.27 -10.48 -11.47
CA GLY A 111 -16.80 -11.29 -12.57
C GLY A 111 -17.47 -12.60 -12.12
N GLY A 112 -18.09 -12.61 -10.93
CA GLY A 112 -18.70 -13.80 -10.32
C GLY A 112 -17.72 -14.78 -9.66
N LYS A 113 -16.40 -14.58 -9.78
CA LYS A 113 -15.38 -15.40 -9.12
C LYS A 113 -15.03 -14.82 -7.77
N LYS A 114 -14.96 -15.70 -6.75
CA LYS A 114 -14.53 -15.32 -5.40
C LYS A 114 -13.05 -15.59 -5.22
N THR A 115 -12.27 -14.59 -4.83
CA THR A 115 -10.82 -14.69 -4.64
C THR A 115 -10.36 -13.93 -3.41
N TRP A 116 -9.16 -14.23 -2.93
CA TRP A 116 -8.53 -13.47 -1.85
C TRP A 116 -7.53 -12.50 -2.45
N TRP A 117 -7.65 -11.22 -2.10
CA TRP A 117 -6.67 -10.18 -2.41
C TRP A 117 -5.97 -9.75 -1.13
N ALA A 118 -4.68 -9.51 -1.20
CA ALA A 118 -3.99 -8.87 -0.09
C ALA A 118 -4.47 -7.41 -0.01
N LEU A 119 -4.83 -6.93 1.18
CA LEU A 119 -5.38 -5.58 1.35
C LEU A 119 -4.40 -4.50 0.87
N ASN A 120 -3.09 -4.71 1.00
CA ASN A 120 -2.06 -3.82 0.47
C ASN A 120 -2.00 -3.78 -1.07
N GLU A 121 -2.58 -4.75 -1.77
CA GLU A 121 -2.77 -4.73 -3.21
C GLU A 121 -4.11 -4.09 -3.61
N GLY A 122 -4.95 -3.70 -2.65
CA GLY A 122 -6.21 -3.00 -2.89
C GLY A 122 -6.03 -1.49 -2.98
N LEU A 123 -6.84 -0.86 -3.82
CA LEU A 123 -7.06 0.57 -3.88
C LEU A 123 -8.55 0.85 -3.61
N PRO A 124 -8.90 1.70 -2.64
CA PRO A 124 -10.28 2.04 -2.36
C PRO A 124 -10.90 2.80 -3.54
N MET A 125 -12.09 2.39 -3.95
CA MET A 125 -12.79 3.04 -5.05
C MET A 125 -13.35 4.41 -4.64
N PRO A 126 -13.15 5.49 -5.41
CA PRO A 126 -13.63 6.82 -5.02
C PRO A 126 -15.15 6.97 -5.00
N ASP A 127 -15.86 6.25 -5.87
CA ASP A 127 -17.33 6.21 -5.95
C ASP A 127 -17.97 5.34 -4.87
N ASP A 128 -17.16 4.58 -4.12
CA ASP A 128 -17.64 3.75 -3.01
C ASP A 128 -17.77 4.59 -1.73
N ARG A 129 -19.01 4.78 -1.27
CA ARG A 129 -19.35 5.44 0.01
C ARG A 129 -18.89 4.63 1.23
N GLY A 130 -18.62 3.34 1.05
CA GLY A 130 -18.11 2.46 2.08
C GLY A 130 -19.16 1.98 3.09
N LEU A 131 -18.67 1.61 4.26
CA LEU A 131 -19.41 1.05 5.38
C LEU A 131 -19.36 2.00 6.59
N ALA A 132 -20.28 1.77 7.52
CA ALA A 132 -20.15 2.19 8.90
C ALA A 132 -19.54 1.06 9.73
N ILE A 133 -18.58 1.39 10.59
CA ILE A 133 -18.00 0.47 11.57
C ILE A 133 -18.07 1.12 12.95
N PRO A 134 -18.83 0.56 13.91
CA PRO A 134 -18.82 1.03 15.29
C PRO A 134 -17.56 0.52 16.01
N LEU A 135 -16.92 1.36 16.83
CA LEU A 135 -15.78 0.95 17.66
C LEU A 135 -16.17 0.49 19.06
N THR A 136 -17.40 0.79 19.46
CA THR A 136 -18.04 0.34 20.69
C THR A 136 -19.37 -0.31 20.35
N ARG A 137 -20.02 -0.99 21.29
CA ARG A 137 -21.38 -1.50 21.05
C ARG A 137 -22.32 -0.31 20.79
N VAL A 138 -23.11 -0.39 19.73
CA VAL A 138 -24.10 0.63 19.36
C VAL A 138 -25.51 0.04 19.30
N GLN A 139 -26.51 0.89 19.50
CA GLN A 139 -27.92 0.52 19.40
C GLN A 139 -28.52 1.11 18.13
N LEU A 140 -29.08 0.25 17.28
CA LEU A 140 -29.87 0.65 16.12
C LEU A 140 -31.28 0.98 16.59
N ARG A 141 -31.80 2.12 16.17
CA ARG A 141 -33.11 2.66 16.57
C ARG A 141 -34.10 2.66 15.42
N ALA A 142 -35.39 2.60 15.73
CA ALA A 142 -36.45 2.60 14.72
C ALA A 142 -36.51 3.93 13.95
N GLU A 143 -36.21 5.04 14.61
CA GLU A 143 -36.23 6.40 14.07
C GLU A 143 -34.94 7.16 14.45
N PRO A 144 -34.58 8.26 13.75
CA PRO A 144 -33.38 9.04 14.01
C PRO A 144 -33.52 9.93 15.26
N GLU A 145 -33.87 9.34 16.40
CA GLU A 145 -34.00 10.04 17.69
C GLU A 145 -33.56 9.13 18.85
N TRP A 146 -32.98 9.72 19.89
CA TRP A 146 -32.51 9.01 21.08
C TRP A 146 -33.59 8.31 21.90
N LYS A 147 -34.85 8.72 21.81
CA LYS A 147 -35.94 8.22 22.65
C LYS A 147 -36.73 7.06 22.02
N THR A 148 -36.47 6.74 20.76
CA THR A 148 -37.25 5.73 20.04
C THR A 148 -36.81 4.32 20.40
N GLN A 149 -37.66 3.34 20.10
CA GLN A 149 -37.40 1.92 20.34
C GLN A 149 -36.08 1.47 19.70
N ILE A 150 -35.35 0.63 20.43
CA ILE A 150 -34.14 -0.04 19.94
C ILE A 150 -34.58 -1.27 19.13
N VAL A 151 -34.15 -1.33 17.87
CA VAL A 151 -34.39 -2.44 16.95
C VAL A 151 -33.40 -3.57 17.23
N ARG A 152 -32.11 -3.23 17.40
CA ARG A 152 -31.03 -4.21 17.62
C ARG A 152 -29.81 -3.56 18.27
N SER A 153 -29.07 -4.32 19.08
CA SER A 153 -27.71 -3.96 19.49
C SER A 153 -26.68 -4.58 18.56
N VAL A 154 -25.67 -3.81 18.17
CA VAL A 154 -24.61 -4.21 17.24
C VAL A 154 -23.27 -4.14 17.96
N ASP A 155 -22.50 -5.22 17.88
CA ASP A 155 -21.19 -5.33 18.51
C ASP A 155 -20.11 -4.48 17.81
N PRO A 156 -19.02 -4.12 18.52
CA PRO A 156 -17.88 -3.44 17.92
C PRO A 156 -17.34 -4.15 16.68
N LEU A 157 -16.81 -3.38 15.73
CA LEU A 157 -16.22 -3.82 14.47
C LEU A 157 -17.19 -4.53 13.50
N ALA A 158 -18.49 -4.56 13.82
CA ALA A 158 -19.50 -5.03 12.89
C ALA A 158 -19.56 -4.15 11.63
N ARG A 159 -19.68 -4.79 10.47
CA ARG A 159 -19.77 -4.10 9.17
C ARG A 159 -21.22 -3.73 8.87
N LEU A 160 -21.49 -2.43 8.78
CA LEU A 160 -22.83 -1.89 8.57
C LEU A 160 -22.91 -1.20 7.20
N ARG A 161 -23.86 -1.64 6.36
CA ARG A 161 -24.16 -0.98 5.09
C ARG A 161 -24.83 0.35 5.34
N LEU A 162 -24.36 1.40 4.68
CA LEU A 162 -24.98 2.73 4.68
C LEU A 162 -26.19 2.73 3.74
N ILE A 163 -27.33 3.25 4.21
CA ILE A 163 -28.58 3.32 3.42
C ILE A 163 -28.99 4.78 3.21
N ASP A 164 -29.13 5.56 4.28
CA ASP A 164 -29.65 6.93 4.23
C ASP A 164 -29.04 7.79 5.34
N PHE A 165 -29.09 9.12 5.18
CA PHE A 165 -28.63 10.10 6.18
C PHE A 165 -29.76 11.06 6.52
N ARG A 166 -29.90 11.40 7.81
CA ARG A 166 -30.85 12.43 8.30
C ARG A 166 -30.25 13.17 9.48
N GLY A 167 -29.76 14.38 9.23
CA GLY A 167 -28.97 15.11 10.23
C GLY A 167 -27.80 14.27 10.70
N ASP A 168 -27.57 14.18 12.01
CA ASP A 168 -26.49 13.39 12.59
C ASP A 168 -26.82 11.89 12.77
N TRP A 169 -27.86 11.40 12.10
CA TRP A 169 -28.22 9.98 12.09
C TRP A 169 -27.99 9.37 10.72
N VAL A 170 -27.57 8.11 10.75
CA VAL A 170 -27.39 7.31 9.54
C VAL A 170 -28.22 6.03 9.66
N LEU A 171 -29.04 5.76 8.65
CA LEU A 171 -29.77 4.52 8.52
C LEU A 171 -28.81 3.45 8.00
N VAL A 172 -28.69 2.37 8.75
CA VAL A 172 -27.74 1.31 8.46
C VAL A 172 -28.39 -0.06 8.55
N SER A 173 -27.72 -1.04 7.94
CA SER A 173 -28.10 -2.45 8.05
C SER A 173 -26.86 -3.35 8.20
N PRO A 174 -26.83 -4.28 9.16
CA PRO A 174 -25.72 -5.24 9.28
C PRO A 174 -25.54 -6.07 8.01
N LEU A 175 -24.30 -6.23 7.54
CA LEU A 175 -24.04 -7.08 6.37
C LEU A 175 -24.42 -8.56 6.59
N THR A 176 -24.43 -9.01 7.84
CA THR A 176 -24.80 -10.38 8.23
C THR A 176 -26.32 -10.60 8.28
N ASP A 177 -27.11 -9.54 8.38
CA ASP A 177 -28.57 -9.60 8.46
C ASP A 177 -29.18 -8.36 7.78
N PRO A 178 -29.28 -8.37 6.43
CA PRO A 178 -29.69 -7.21 5.63
C PRO A 178 -31.15 -6.77 5.83
N GLU A 179 -31.98 -7.62 6.41
CA GLU A 179 -33.39 -7.32 6.70
C GLU A 179 -33.52 -6.38 7.90
N VAL A 180 -32.57 -6.44 8.83
CA VAL A 180 -32.55 -5.52 9.97
C VAL A 180 -31.99 -4.17 9.56
N ARG A 181 -32.82 -3.15 9.73
CA ARG A 181 -32.48 -1.74 9.47
C ARG A 181 -32.75 -0.91 10.71
N GLY A 182 -31.89 0.06 10.98
CA GLY A 182 -32.14 1.04 12.03
C GLY A 182 -31.15 2.19 11.98
N TRP A 183 -31.50 3.27 12.68
CA TRP A 183 -30.75 4.50 12.76
C TRP A 183 -29.70 4.41 13.86
N VAL A 184 -28.51 4.94 13.59
CA VAL A 184 -27.44 5.11 14.57
C VAL A 184 -26.86 6.51 14.46
N ASP A 185 -26.45 7.09 15.58
CA ASP A 185 -25.73 8.37 15.59
C ASP A 185 -24.43 8.22 14.79
N VAL A 186 -24.21 9.13 13.84
CA VAL A 186 -23.10 9.10 12.90
C VAL A 186 -21.74 9.32 13.58
N ASN A 187 -21.71 9.92 14.77
CA ASN A 187 -20.52 10.05 15.62
C ASN A 187 -20.24 8.76 16.39
N SER A 188 -21.19 7.83 16.49
CA SER A 188 -20.98 6.52 17.13
C SER A 188 -20.31 5.51 16.20
N VAL A 189 -20.22 5.82 14.90
CA VAL A 189 -19.61 4.98 13.87
C VAL A 189 -18.48 5.70 13.15
N LEU A 190 -17.47 4.93 12.73
CA LEU A 190 -16.52 5.38 11.73
C LEU A 190 -17.10 5.20 10.34
N LEU A 191 -16.79 6.14 9.45
CA LEU A 191 -17.15 6.13 8.04
C LEU A 191 -15.89 6.24 7.19
N LYS A 192 -15.98 5.79 5.93
CA LYS A 192 -14.90 6.04 4.95
C LYS A 192 -14.57 7.54 4.80
N ALA A 193 -15.57 8.40 5.04
CA ALA A 193 -15.45 9.85 5.11
C ALA A 193 -14.44 10.34 6.17
N ASP A 194 -14.16 9.59 7.24
CA ASP A 194 -13.10 9.93 8.22
C ASP A 194 -11.69 9.93 7.59
N PHE A 195 -11.52 9.20 6.48
CA PHE A 195 -10.26 9.08 5.76
C PHE A 195 -10.15 10.05 4.58
N ALA A 196 -11.19 10.83 4.27
CA ALA A 196 -11.24 11.67 3.09
C ALA A 196 -10.12 12.73 3.07
N SER A 197 -9.39 12.81 1.95
CA SER A 197 -8.46 13.90 1.59
C SER A 197 -9.11 14.89 0.63
N PHE A 198 -9.94 14.38 -0.29
CA PHE A 198 -10.70 15.18 -1.24
C PHE A 198 -12.10 14.61 -1.43
N ILE A 199 -13.05 15.49 -1.75
CA ILE A 199 -14.39 15.11 -2.17
C ILE A 199 -14.77 15.76 -3.48
N LEU A 200 -15.61 15.05 -4.23
CA LEU A 200 -16.37 15.60 -5.34
C LEU A 200 -17.84 15.68 -4.89
N PRO A 201 -18.35 16.90 -4.58
CA PRO A 201 -19.78 17.11 -4.40
C PRO A 201 -20.55 16.78 -5.69
N ILE A 202 -21.84 16.45 -5.58
CA ILE A 202 -22.73 16.20 -6.75
C ILE A 202 -22.67 17.37 -7.74
N GLU A 203 -22.67 18.59 -7.22
CA GLU A 203 -22.50 19.81 -7.99
C GLU A 203 -21.20 20.49 -7.53
N GLY A 204 -20.11 20.29 -8.28
CA GLY A 204 -18.87 20.96 -7.94
C GLY A 204 -17.62 20.37 -8.58
N LYS A 205 -16.49 20.72 -7.96
CA LYS A 205 -15.15 20.28 -8.31
C LYS A 205 -14.52 19.56 -7.12
N TRP A 206 -13.48 18.80 -7.39
CA TRP A 206 -12.67 18.19 -6.35
C TRP A 206 -12.20 19.24 -5.35
N THR A 207 -12.56 19.05 -4.10
CA THR A 207 -12.35 20.01 -3.02
C THR A 207 -11.62 19.31 -1.88
N PRO A 208 -10.49 19.87 -1.40
CA PRO A 208 -9.74 19.27 -0.31
C PRO A 208 -10.53 19.31 1.00
N VAL A 209 -10.46 18.22 1.75
CA VAL A 209 -11.13 18.01 3.04
C VAL A 209 -10.12 18.09 4.16
N LYS A 210 -10.48 18.82 5.22
CA LYS A 210 -9.67 18.91 6.44
C LYS A 210 -10.02 17.79 7.42
N TYR A 211 -11.31 17.60 7.70
CA TYR A 211 -11.82 16.54 8.59
C TYR A 211 -13.33 16.33 8.44
N ARG A 212 -13.83 15.20 8.95
CA ARG A 212 -15.27 14.95 9.16
C ARG A 212 -15.71 15.49 10.52
N GLN A 213 -16.89 16.08 10.57
CA GLN A 213 -17.58 16.45 11.81
C GLN A 213 -19.03 15.99 11.73
N GLY A 214 -19.36 14.90 12.42
CA GLY A 214 -20.69 14.30 12.36
C GLY A 214 -21.07 13.87 10.95
N SER A 215 -22.19 14.41 10.46
CA SER A 215 -22.76 14.15 9.14
C SER A 215 -22.20 15.03 8.02
N VAL A 216 -21.25 15.93 8.33
CA VAL A 216 -20.64 16.85 7.37
C VAL A 216 -19.13 16.69 7.26
N LEU A 217 -18.59 17.03 6.09
CA LEU A 217 -17.17 17.19 5.84
C LEU A 217 -16.82 18.67 5.84
N VAL A 218 -15.77 19.04 6.57
CA VAL A 218 -15.24 20.40 6.61
C VAL A 218 -14.09 20.51 5.62
N THR A 219 -14.24 21.38 4.62
CA THR A 219 -13.23 21.59 3.58
C THR A 219 -12.03 22.37 4.13
N SER A 220 -10.92 22.39 3.41
CA SER A 220 -9.76 23.23 3.78
C SER A 220 -10.09 24.73 3.78
N ALA A 221 -11.14 25.15 3.07
CA ALA A 221 -11.66 26.52 3.07
C ALA A 221 -12.65 26.80 4.23
N GLY A 222 -12.99 25.79 5.04
CA GLY A 222 -13.93 25.90 6.16
C GLY A 222 -15.40 25.71 5.77
N GLU A 223 -15.69 25.39 4.51
CA GLU A 223 -17.05 25.08 4.06
C GLU A 223 -17.52 23.74 4.64
N ARG A 224 -18.81 23.63 4.91
CA ARG A 224 -19.43 22.42 5.47
C ARG A 224 -20.26 21.73 4.39
N VAL A 225 -19.82 20.56 3.95
CA VAL A 225 -20.48 19.77 2.90
C VAL A 225 -21.15 18.55 3.52
N PRO A 226 -22.48 18.39 3.44
CA PRO A 226 -23.17 17.17 3.89
C PRO A 226 -22.65 15.92 3.17
N ILE A 227 -22.41 14.83 3.90
CA ILE A 227 -21.90 13.58 3.34
C ILE A 227 -22.86 13.01 2.27
N GLU A 228 -24.16 13.21 2.45
CA GLU A 228 -25.20 12.81 1.48
C GLU A 228 -25.02 13.47 0.10
N HIS A 229 -24.44 14.67 0.04
CA HIS A 229 -24.16 15.43 -1.18
C HIS A 229 -22.79 15.11 -1.78
N VAL A 230 -22.06 14.13 -1.23
CA VAL A 230 -20.78 13.68 -1.77
C VAL A 230 -21.02 12.56 -2.80
N GLN A 231 -20.55 12.78 -4.02
CA GLN A 231 -20.58 11.80 -5.09
C GLN A 231 -19.37 10.86 -5.04
N SER A 232 -18.19 11.39 -4.75
CA SER A 232 -16.95 10.61 -4.67
C SER A 232 -15.99 11.17 -3.64
N MET A 233 -15.15 10.32 -3.07
CA MET A 233 -14.13 10.70 -2.08
C MET A 233 -12.80 10.02 -2.38
N MET A 234 -11.72 10.78 -2.33
CA MET A 234 -10.36 10.22 -2.27
C MET A 234 -9.97 10.14 -0.81
N THR A 235 -9.31 9.04 -0.42
CA THR A 235 -8.92 8.76 0.96
C THR A 235 -7.41 8.87 1.14
N ARG A 236 -6.99 8.94 2.41
CA ARG A 236 -5.58 8.95 2.84
C ARG A 236 -5.14 7.53 3.18
N PRO A 237 -4.44 6.80 2.29
CA PRO A 237 -4.02 5.42 2.54
C PRO A 237 -3.02 5.29 3.69
N GLU A 238 -2.30 6.37 4.01
CA GLU A 238 -1.37 6.48 5.12
C GLU A 238 -2.06 6.73 6.47
N LEU A 239 -3.37 7.01 6.49
CA LEU A 239 -4.10 7.25 7.73
C LEU A 239 -4.61 5.93 8.32
N GLY A 240 -4.33 5.71 9.61
CA GLY A 240 -4.94 4.67 10.41
C GLY A 240 -5.75 5.26 11.55
N ILE A 241 -6.81 4.57 11.97
CA ILE A 241 -7.58 4.89 13.17
C ILE A 241 -7.48 3.73 14.15
N LEU A 242 -7.07 4.01 15.39
CA LEU A 242 -6.96 2.99 16.43
C LEU A 242 -8.33 2.44 16.83
N THR A 243 -8.41 1.10 16.90
CA THR A 243 -9.63 0.38 17.31
C THR A 243 -9.78 0.23 18.81
N GLN A 244 -8.72 0.45 19.59
CA GLN A 244 -8.71 0.34 21.04
C GLN A 244 -7.66 1.27 21.67
N ASP A 245 -7.73 1.43 22.98
CA ASP A 245 -6.71 2.14 23.76
C ASP A 245 -5.41 1.34 23.83
N LEU A 246 -4.28 2.02 23.70
CA LEU A 246 -2.94 1.47 23.84
C LEU A 246 -2.19 2.20 24.97
N GLN A 247 -2.65 1.99 26.19
CA GLN A 247 -1.86 2.33 27.39
C GLN A 247 -0.68 1.35 27.47
N PRO A 248 0.58 1.80 27.62
CA PRO A 248 1.07 3.05 28.23
C PRO A 248 1.46 4.16 27.23
N HIS A 249 1.19 4.01 25.94
CA HIS A 249 1.70 4.92 24.91
C HIS A 249 0.88 6.22 24.75
N GLY A 250 -0.12 6.45 25.61
CA GLY A 250 -0.97 7.64 25.54
C GLY A 250 -1.84 7.71 24.27
N LEU A 251 -2.05 6.56 23.61
CA LEU A 251 -2.85 6.46 22.40
C LEU A 251 -4.23 5.91 22.74
N TYR A 252 -5.27 6.68 22.43
CA TYR A 252 -6.66 6.31 22.70
C TYR A 252 -7.36 5.79 21.45
N GLN A 253 -8.37 4.95 21.63
CA GLN A 253 -9.33 4.55 20.61
C GLN A 253 -9.82 5.78 19.84
N ARG A 254 -10.00 5.66 18.51
CA ARG A 254 -10.28 6.77 17.57
C ARG A 254 -9.12 7.73 17.30
N SER A 255 -7.96 7.56 17.91
CA SER A 255 -6.79 8.35 17.53
C SER A 255 -6.41 8.08 16.08
N PHE A 256 -6.25 9.16 15.32
CA PHE A 256 -5.60 9.14 14.02
C PHE A 256 -4.09 8.93 14.18
N VAL A 257 -3.53 8.05 13.36
CA VAL A 257 -2.09 7.76 13.28
C VAL A 257 -1.65 7.72 11.83
N THR A 258 -0.38 8.01 11.56
CA THR A 258 0.19 7.89 10.22
C THR A 258 0.95 6.57 10.09
N ILE A 259 0.58 5.76 9.12
CA ILE A 259 1.27 4.53 8.72
C ILE A 259 2.48 4.92 7.87
N LYS A 260 3.68 4.54 8.32
CA LYS A 260 4.95 4.82 7.63
C LYS A 260 5.41 3.67 6.75
N SER A 261 5.25 2.46 7.23
CA SER A 261 5.60 1.23 6.53
C SER A 261 4.81 0.06 7.09
N TRP A 262 4.90 -1.08 6.42
CA TRP A 262 4.36 -2.34 6.92
C TRP A 262 5.34 -3.47 6.68
N GLU A 263 5.32 -4.45 7.57
CA GLU A 263 6.15 -5.65 7.52
C GLU A 263 5.21 -6.86 7.49
N SER A 264 5.46 -7.80 6.59
CA SER A 264 4.76 -9.08 6.57
C SER A 264 5.68 -10.19 7.07
N PHE A 265 5.16 -10.99 8.00
CA PHE A 265 5.82 -12.16 8.55
C PHE A 265 5.02 -13.40 8.19
N LYS A 266 5.70 -14.41 7.63
CA LYS A 266 5.12 -15.74 7.47
C LYS A 266 5.39 -16.54 8.73
N TRP A 267 4.33 -17.01 9.37
CA TRP A 267 4.40 -17.90 10.52
C TRP A 267 4.13 -19.34 10.09
N GLY A 268 4.99 -20.24 10.54
CA GLY A 268 4.74 -21.67 10.54
C GLY A 268 4.27 -22.13 11.92
N VAL A 269 3.32 -23.05 11.94
CA VAL A 269 2.94 -23.80 13.14
C VAL A 269 3.30 -25.25 12.92
N SER A 270 4.12 -25.81 13.81
CA SER A 270 4.58 -27.19 13.73
C SER A 270 4.30 -27.93 15.03
N ASN A 271 4.09 -29.24 14.97
CA ASN A 271 3.95 -30.06 16.18
C ASN A 271 5.26 -30.81 16.45
N LEU A 272 5.97 -30.39 17.49
CA LEU A 272 7.22 -31.00 17.92
C LEU A 272 6.97 -32.02 19.04
N PRO A 273 7.53 -33.25 18.96
CA PRO A 273 7.48 -34.22 20.04
C PRO A 273 7.99 -33.63 21.35
N GLY A 274 7.23 -33.81 22.43
CA GLY A 274 7.57 -33.27 23.76
C GLY A 274 7.27 -31.78 23.97
N HIS A 275 6.99 -31.02 22.91
CA HIS A 275 6.70 -29.57 23.00
C HIS A 275 5.30 -29.18 22.53
N GLY A 276 4.64 -30.02 21.72
CA GLY A 276 3.31 -29.75 21.17
C GLY A 276 3.33 -28.77 20.00
N GLU A 277 2.24 -28.03 19.80
CA GLU A 277 2.18 -26.96 18.81
C GLU A 277 3.16 -25.83 19.16
N VAL A 278 4.07 -25.53 18.24
CA VAL A 278 5.03 -24.43 18.32
C VAL A 278 4.93 -23.55 17.09
N TYR A 279 5.21 -22.27 17.28
CA TYR A 279 5.12 -21.21 16.29
C TYR A 279 6.53 -20.74 15.94
N TRP A 280 6.84 -20.55 14.67
CA TRP A 280 8.14 -20.04 14.24
C TRP A 280 7.97 -19.08 13.07
N LYS A 281 8.78 -18.03 13.05
CA LYS A 281 8.78 -17.03 11.97
C LYS A 281 9.73 -17.48 10.88
N ASP A 282 9.29 -17.37 9.63
CA ASP A 282 10.22 -17.37 8.51
C ASP A 282 10.88 -15.99 8.46
N GLU A 283 12.19 -15.92 8.73
CA GLU A 283 12.95 -14.67 8.74
C GLU A 283 13.14 -14.06 7.35
N GLY A 284 12.60 -14.71 6.31
CA GLY A 284 12.37 -14.11 5.00
C GLY A 284 11.34 -12.98 5.12
N GLN A 285 11.80 -11.79 5.49
CA GLN A 285 11.04 -10.56 5.30
C GLN A 285 10.62 -10.51 3.83
N ALA A 286 9.33 -10.67 3.54
CA ALA A 286 8.82 -10.13 2.29
C ALA A 286 8.92 -8.61 2.44
N PRO A 287 9.71 -7.88 1.62
CA PRO A 287 9.85 -6.45 1.76
C PRO A 287 8.47 -5.81 1.53
N GLY A 288 7.82 -5.42 2.62
CA GLY A 288 6.73 -4.48 2.63
C GLY A 288 7.29 -3.07 2.60
N PHE A 289 6.64 -2.20 1.83
CA PHE A 289 6.91 -0.77 1.61
C PHE A 289 7.96 -0.14 2.56
N LYS A 290 9.17 0.14 2.05
CA LYS A 290 10.11 1.05 2.72
C LYS A 290 9.58 2.49 2.57
N PRO A 291 9.68 3.35 3.60
CA PRO A 291 9.40 4.77 3.43
C PRO A 291 10.23 5.31 2.26
N LEU A 292 9.61 6.15 1.43
CA LEU A 292 10.16 6.68 0.18
C LEU A 292 11.34 7.66 0.36
N VAL A 293 11.69 8.01 1.59
CA VAL A 293 12.75 8.98 1.89
C VAL A 293 13.66 8.40 2.98
N ASN A 294 14.78 7.78 2.58
CA ASN A 294 16.00 8.07 3.31
C ASN A 294 16.49 9.44 2.84
N GLU A 295 16.74 10.33 3.79
CA GLU A 295 17.35 11.64 3.55
C GLU A 295 18.83 11.49 3.17
N GLN A 296 19.15 10.72 2.13
CA GLN A 296 20.40 10.91 1.41
C GLN A 296 20.26 12.19 0.59
N VAL A 297 20.52 13.31 1.27
CA VAL A 297 20.67 14.61 0.65
C VAL A 297 22.02 14.61 -0.06
N VAL A 298 21.99 14.79 -1.37
CA VAL A 298 23.15 14.83 -2.26
C VAL A 298 23.23 16.23 -2.85
N SER A 299 24.44 16.77 -2.99
CA SER A 299 24.63 18.07 -3.64
C SER A 299 24.44 17.95 -5.16
N PHE A 300 24.01 19.04 -5.82
CA PHE A 300 23.84 19.03 -7.28
C PHE A 300 25.15 18.70 -8.02
N GLU A 301 26.30 19.16 -7.52
CA GLU A 301 27.62 18.87 -8.11
C GLU A 301 27.97 17.38 -8.08
N GLU A 302 27.56 16.66 -7.02
CA GLU A 302 27.75 15.21 -6.93
C GLU A 302 26.89 14.44 -7.94
N ILE A 303 25.68 14.94 -8.26
CA ILE A 303 24.80 14.36 -9.27
C ILE A 303 25.37 14.58 -10.68
N LEU A 304 25.91 15.77 -10.96
CA LEU A 304 26.51 16.09 -12.26
C LEU A 304 27.75 15.24 -12.60
N LYS A 305 28.42 14.65 -11.60
CA LYS A 305 29.54 13.71 -11.81
C LYS A 305 29.07 12.36 -12.37
N LYS A 306 27.77 12.07 -12.32
CA LYS A 306 27.17 10.84 -12.84
C LYS A 306 26.63 11.03 -14.25
N PRO A 307 26.54 9.97 -15.07
CA PRO A 307 25.89 10.04 -16.36
C PRO A 307 24.38 10.31 -16.21
N ILE A 308 23.94 11.49 -16.65
CA ILE A 308 22.54 11.90 -16.58
C ILE A 308 21.75 11.21 -17.69
N PHE A 309 20.76 10.40 -17.30
CA PHE A 309 19.86 9.73 -18.23
C PHE A 309 18.71 10.64 -18.67
N SER A 310 18.08 11.34 -17.73
CA SER A 310 16.94 12.23 -18.00
C SER A 310 16.87 13.32 -16.92
N VAL A 311 16.44 14.52 -17.31
CA VAL A 311 16.25 15.66 -16.40
C VAL A 311 14.97 16.41 -16.76
N ALA A 312 14.25 16.88 -15.75
CA ALA A 312 13.12 17.77 -15.92
C ALA A 312 13.06 18.80 -14.80
N PHE A 313 12.77 20.04 -15.16
CA PHE A 313 12.51 21.14 -14.24
C PHE A 313 11.06 21.59 -14.38
N HIS A 314 10.46 22.07 -13.29
CA HIS A 314 9.09 22.54 -13.33
C HIS A 314 8.99 23.81 -14.22
N PRO A 315 8.07 23.87 -15.19
CA PRO A 315 8.01 24.96 -16.17
C PRO A 315 7.89 26.36 -15.55
N ASN A 316 7.14 26.47 -14.44
CA ASN A 316 6.89 27.74 -13.75
C ASN A 316 7.76 27.92 -12.50
N ASN A 317 8.56 26.92 -12.10
CA ASN A 317 9.40 26.98 -10.91
C ASN A 317 10.72 26.22 -11.17
N PRO A 318 11.74 26.86 -11.76
CA PRO A 318 12.97 26.20 -12.15
C PRO A 318 13.78 25.61 -10.97
N ARG A 319 13.44 26.00 -9.74
CA ARG A 319 14.06 25.46 -8.52
C ARG A 319 13.52 24.07 -8.16
N GLN A 320 12.34 23.70 -8.67
CA GLN A 320 11.82 22.35 -8.53
C GLN A 320 12.28 21.51 -9.71
N GLY A 321 12.94 20.38 -9.42
CA GLY A 321 13.54 19.54 -10.46
C GLY A 321 13.57 18.07 -10.08
N ILE A 322 13.67 17.23 -11.11
CA ILE A 322 13.86 15.79 -10.99
C ILE A 322 14.92 15.33 -12.01
N ILE A 323 15.84 14.48 -11.56
CA ILE A 323 16.96 13.97 -12.35
C ILE A 323 17.06 12.46 -12.15
N ALA A 324 17.26 11.74 -13.24
CA ALA A 324 17.65 10.33 -13.24
C ALA A 324 19.14 10.21 -13.60
N ALA A 325 19.97 9.79 -12.64
CA ALA A 325 21.42 9.63 -12.77
C ALA A 325 21.93 8.56 -11.77
N GLU A 326 21.83 7.28 -12.16
CA GLU A 326 22.03 6.08 -11.32
C GLU A 326 21.11 6.07 -10.09
N GLY A 327 19.81 6.20 -10.38
CA GLY A 327 18.76 6.45 -9.40
C GLY A 327 18.08 7.79 -9.69
N VAL A 328 16.94 8.01 -9.03
CA VAL A 328 16.10 9.19 -9.26
C VAL A 328 16.21 10.13 -8.08
N PHE A 329 16.47 11.40 -8.36
CA PHE A 329 16.71 12.46 -7.38
C PHE A 329 15.75 13.61 -7.62
N MET A 330 15.25 14.22 -6.56
CA MET A 330 14.30 15.34 -6.64
C MET A 330 14.77 16.50 -5.76
N THR A 331 14.45 17.72 -6.18
CA THR A 331 14.69 18.93 -5.40
C THR A 331 13.47 19.85 -5.45
N THR A 332 13.29 20.62 -4.39
CA THR A 332 12.29 21.70 -4.31
C THR A 332 12.94 23.09 -4.29
N ASP A 333 14.25 23.17 -4.02
CA ASP A 333 15.00 24.42 -3.85
C ASP A 333 16.11 24.62 -4.90
N GLY A 334 16.46 23.58 -5.66
CA GLY A 334 17.49 23.58 -6.70
C GLY A 334 18.90 23.30 -6.16
N LEU A 335 19.06 23.21 -4.84
CA LEU A 335 20.36 23.08 -4.16
C LEU A 335 20.51 21.70 -3.54
N ASN A 336 19.49 21.27 -2.81
CA ASN A 336 19.47 20.01 -2.09
C ASN A 336 18.66 19.00 -2.88
N TRP A 337 19.30 17.89 -3.26
CA TRP A 337 18.65 16.83 -4.01
C TRP A 337 18.49 15.60 -3.13
N THR A 338 17.27 15.11 -2.99
CA THR A 338 16.94 13.92 -2.23
C THR A 338 16.74 12.74 -3.17
N LYS A 339 17.39 11.62 -2.86
CA LYS A 339 17.17 10.37 -3.60
C LYS A 339 15.78 9.83 -3.29
N ILE A 340 15.08 9.38 -4.34
CA ILE A 340 13.81 8.69 -4.24
C ILE A 340 14.09 7.18 -4.25
N ASP A 341 14.15 6.58 -3.06
CA ASP A 341 14.55 5.18 -2.87
C ASP A 341 13.67 4.17 -3.62
N TYR A 342 12.41 4.53 -3.90
CA TYR A 342 11.46 3.70 -4.64
C TYR A 342 11.98 3.25 -6.01
N PHE A 343 12.81 4.06 -6.66
CA PHE A 343 13.38 3.74 -7.97
C PHE A 343 14.78 3.12 -7.89
N GLY A 344 15.29 2.85 -6.68
CA GLY A 344 16.61 2.24 -6.48
C GLY A 344 17.72 3.00 -7.21
N ASN A 345 18.46 2.29 -8.07
CA ASN A 345 19.49 2.85 -8.93
C ASN A 345 19.06 2.88 -10.41
N ASP A 346 17.76 2.74 -10.68
CA ASP A 346 17.24 2.67 -12.04
C ASP A 346 17.32 4.05 -12.72
N ASN A 347 17.65 4.02 -14.01
CA ASN A 347 17.65 5.18 -14.87
C ASN A 347 16.37 5.19 -15.71
N LEU A 348 15.43 6.03 -15.31
CA LEU A 348 14.08 6.10 -15.88
C LEU A 348 13.85 7.48 -16.52
N PRO A 349 13.00 7.58 -17.56
CA PRO A 349 12.64 8.87 -18.12
C PRO A 349 11.82 9.67 -17.10
N VAL A 350 12.13 10.95 -16.93
CA VAL A 350 11.48 11.81 -15.93
C VAL A 350 10.87 13.04 -16.59
N ALA A 351 9.74 13.50 -16.06
CA ALA A 351 9.08 14.73 -16.50
C ALA A 351 8.29 15.39 -15.37
N ILE A 352 8.08 16.70 -15.46
CA ILE A 352 7.24 17.46 -14.52
C ILE A 352 6.18 18.21 -15.32
N SER A 353 4.90 18.09 -14.95
CA SER A 353 3.82 18.85 -15.59
C SER A 353 3.70 20.26 -15.02
N THR A 354 2.95 21.12 -15.70
CA THR A 354 2.64 22.48 -15.23
C THR A 354 1.81 22.50 -13.93
N GLU A 355 1.14 21.38 -13.61
CA GLU A 355 0.30 21.21 -12.41
C GLU A 355 1.05 20.49 -11.27
N HIS A 356 2.39 20.48 -11.31
CA HIS A 356 3.25 19.80 -10.33
C HIS A 356 3.12 18.26 -10.28
N GLU A 357 2.55 17.62 -11.31
CA GLU A 357 2.60 16.16 -11.42
C GLU A 357 4.01 15.72 -11.84
N ILE A 358 4.56 14.72 -11.16
CA ILE A 358 5.92 14.24 -11.37
C ILE A 358 5.86 12.84 -11.98
N PHE A 359 6.39 12.70 -13.19
CA PHE A 359 6.46 11.44 -13.91
C PHE A 359 7.86 10.85 -13.82
N VAL A 360 7.94 9.56 -13.52
CA VAL A 360 9.18 8.78 -13.46
C VAL A 360 8.91 7.40 -14.03
N GLY A 361 9.45 7.12 -15.22
CA GLY A 361 9.22 5.86 -15.92
C GLY A 361 7.73 5.62 -16.13
N GLN A 362 7.23 4.48 -15.66
CA GLN A 362 5.81 4.13 -15.74
C GLN A 362 4.94 4.74 -14.63
N TYR A 363 5.53 5.53 -13.73
CA TYR A 363 4.88 6.03 -12.54
C TYR A 363 4.68 7.55 -12.57
N CYS A 364 3.63 8.00 -11.90
CA CYS A 364 3.25 9.39 -11.73
C CYS A 364 2.99 9.66 -10.25
N SER A 365 3.42 10.81 -9.77
CA SER A 365 3.12 11.35 -8.45
C SER A 365 2.32 12.63 -8.60
N VAL A 366 1.24 12.74 -7.84
CA VAL A 366 0.39 13.94 -7.75
C VAL A 366 0.58 14.67 -6.40
N ASP A 367 1.45 14.16 -5.55
CA ASP A 367 1.69 14.62 -4.17
C ASP A 367 3.13 15.10 -3.96
N GLN A 368 3.74 15.65 -5.02
CA GLN A 368 5.11 16.19 -5.03
C GLN A 368 6.18 15.15 -4.70
N GLY A 369 6.04 13.93 -5.22
CA GLY A 369 7.02 12.85 -5.11
C GLY A 369 6.95 12.06 -3.81
N LYS A 370 5.90 12.24 -2.99
CA LYS A 370 5.72 11.48 -1.75
C LYS A 370 5.18 10.07 -1.99
N SER A 371 4.40 9.88 -3.06
CA SER A 371 3.92 8.59 -3.53
C SER A 371 3.90 8.54 -5.06
N PHE A 372 4.13 7.35 -5.60
CA PHE A 372 4.17 7.10 -7.04
C PHE A 372 3.20 5.98 -7.38
N GLN A 373 2.33 6.25 -8.35
CA GLN A 373 1.33 5.30 -8.86
C GLN A 373 1.57 5.05 -10.36
N PRO A 374 1.37 3.82 -10.87
CA PRO A 374 1.53 3.56 -12.29
C PRO A 374 0.48 4.33 -13.10
N PHE A 375 0.92 5.06 -14.13
CA PHE A 375 0.01 5.76 -15.07
C PHE A 375 -0.04 5.09 -16.45
N LEU A 376 0.87 4.15 -16.69
CA LEU A 376 1.01 3.38 -17.92
C LEU A 376 0.49 1.95 -17.73
N LYS A 377 -0.25 1.45 -18.73
CA LYS A 377 -0.73 0.05 -18.82
C LYS A 377 -0.06 -0.62 -20.02
N TRP A 378 0.97 -1.41 -19.79
CA TRP A 378 1.78 -2.00 -20.86
C TRP A 378 0.97 -2.89 -21.80
N GLU A 379 -0.07 -3.55 -21.31
CA GLU A 379 -0.95 -4.41 -22.10
C GLU A 379 -1.72 -3.60 -23.14
N GLN A 380 -2.20 -2.40 -22.77
CA GLN A 380 -2.89 -1.51 -23.71
C GLN A 380 -1.92 -0.96 -24.76
N ILE A 381 -0.71 -0.59 -24.33
CA ILE A 381 0.35 -0.11 -25.21
C ILE A 381 0.78 -1.21 -26.20
N ALA A 382 0.98 -2.43 -25.70
CA ALA A 382 1.33 -3.61 -26.48
C ALA A 382 0.24 -3.92 -27.51
N ALA A 383 -1.02 -4.04 -27.08
CA ALA A 383 -2.14 -4.32 -27.97
C ALA A 383 -2.31 -3.27 -29.08
N MET A 384 -2.09 -1.98 -28.79
CA MET A 384 -2.13 -0.93 -29.80
C MET A 384 -0.95 -1.01 -30.79
N ILE A 385 0.24 -1.38 -30.33
CA ILE A 385 1.44 -1.48 -31.16
C ILE A 385 1.38 -2.74 -32.04
N GLU A 386 0.90 -3.86 -31.49
CA GLU A 386 0.75 -5.16 -32.16
C GLU A 386 -0.42 -5.19 -33.13
N GLY A 387 -1.59 -4.66 -32.75
CA GLY A 387 -2.78 -4.59 -33.61
C GLY A 387 -2.65 -3.72 -34.86
N ARG A 388 -1.46 -3.13 -35.11
CA ARG A 388 -1.19 -2.16 -36.18
C ARG A 388 0.11 -2.42 -36.96
N GLY A 389 0.77 -3.57 -36.79
CA GLY A 389 2.08 -3.85 -37.42
C GLY A 389 2.24 -5.24 -38.02
N GLN A 390 2.79 -5.33 -39.24
CA GLN A 390 3.14 -6.60 -39.92
C GLN A 390 4.40 -7.28 -39.35
N LYS A 391 5.19 -6.61 -38.49
CA LYS A 391 6.37 -7.17 -37.83
C LYS A 391 6.21 -7.11 -36.31
N ALA A 392 6.41 -8.25 -35.65
CA ALA A 392 6.33 -8.37 -34.20
C ALA A 392 7.37 -7.46 -33.51
N SER A 393 6.92 -6.69 -32.53
CA SER A 393 7.78 -5.92 -31.63
C SER A 393 8.71 -6.87 -30.88
N ARG A 394 9.97 -6.47 -30.67
CA ARG A 394 10.97 -7.30 -29.97
C ARG A 394 11.08 -6.94 -28.49
N ILE A 395 10.89 -5.67 -28.18
CA ILE A 395 10.87 -5.11 -26.83
C ILE A 395 9.81 -4.01 -26.77
N LEU A 396 9.44 -3.57 -25.57
CA LEU A 396 8.67 -2.35 -25.36
C LEU A 396 9.33 -1.57 -24.22
N ARG A 397 9.94 -0.43 -24.54
CA ARG A 397 10.67 0.39 -23.57
C ARG A 397 10.21 1.83 -23.64
N LEU A 398 9.90 2.43 -22.49
CA LEU A 398 9.57 3.84 -22.40
C LEU A 398 10.84 4.67 -22.49
N VAL A 399 10.90 5.55 -23.48
CA VAL A 399 12.08 6.39 -23.76
C VAL A 399 11.87 7.81 -23.30
N LYS A 400 10.67 8.36 -23.49
CA LYS A 400 10.38 9.76 -23.19
C LYS A 400 8.96 9.94 -22.68
N ILE A 401 8.80 10.89 -21.77
CA ILE A 401 7.52 11.36 -21.24
C ILE A 401 7.45 12.87 -21.48
N ASN A 402 6.33 13.34 -22.00
CA ASN A 402 6.09 14.73 -22.30
C ASN A 402 4.67 15.12 -21.85
N PRO A 403 4.49 15.67 -20.64
CA PRO A 403 3.20 16.14 -20.18
C PRO A 403 2.78 17.36 -21.03
N LEU A 404 1.68 17.23 -21.77
CA LEU A 404 1.20 18.28 -22.66
C LEU A 404 0.33 19.29 -21.91
N ASN A 405 -0.53 18.80 -21.02
CA ASN A 405 -1.36 19.60 -20.09
C ASN A 405 -1.97 18.67 -19.02
N ALA A 406 -2.75 19.22 -18.09
CA ALA A 406 -3.42 18.50 -17.01
C ALA A 406 -4.28 17.28 -17.44
N LYS A 407 -4.62 17.17 -18.73
CA LYS A 407 -5.48 16.11 -19.29
C LYS A 407 -4.78 15.25 -20.34
N LYS A 408 -3.52 15.51 -20.69
CA LYS A 408 -2.83 14.81 -21.76
C LYS A 408 -1.35 14.61 -21.46
N VAL A 409 -0.88 13.39 -21.66
CA VAL A 409 0.54 13.02 -21.62
C VAL A 409 0.93 12.37 -22.94
N GLU A 410 2.05 12.79 -23.51
CA GLU A 410 2.66 12.13 -24.66
C GLU A 410 3.80 11.23 -24.17
N ILE A 411 3.91 10.04 -24.73
CA ILE A 411 5.00 9.10 -24.47
C ILE A 411 5.65 8.65 -25.78
N GLU A 412 6.94 8.33 -25.70
CA GLU A 412 7.69 7.65 -26.75
C GLU A 412 8.09 6.25 -26.29
N ILE A 413 7.67 5.24 -27.06
CA ILE A 413 7.96 3.82 -26.81
C ILE A 413 8.89 3.28 -27.90
N ASP A 414 10.01 2.70 -27.50
CA ASP A 414 10.91 1.95 -28.37
C ASP A 414 10.47 0.49 -28.45
N THR A 415 10.19 0.02 -29.66
CA THR A 415 9.74 -1.36 -29.92
C THR A 415 10.88 -2.33 -30.30
N GLY A 416 12.13 -1.85 -30.28
CA GLY A 416 13.31 -2.55 -30.80
C GLY A 416 13.43 -2.56 -32.32
N VAL A 417 12.46 -1.95 -33.02
CA VAL A 417 12.42 -1.83 -34.48
C VAL A 417 12.08 -0.40 -34.90
N ARG A 418 11.22 0.28 -34.14
CA ARG A 418 10.81 1.68 -34.36
C ARG A 418 10.45 2.34 -33.04
N THR A 419 10.36 3.67 -33.05
CA THR A 419 9.77 4.44 -31.95
C THR A 419 8.33 4.81 -32.26
N ALA A 420 7.43 4.60 -31.31
CA ALA A 420 6.01 4.92 -31.41
C ALA A 420 5.66 6.08 -30.47
N LYS A 421 4.97 7.10 -31.01
CA LYS A 421 4.45 8.26 -30.25
C LYS A 421 2.99 8.07 -29.92
N LEU A 422 2.68 8.02 -28.63
CA LEU A 422 1.32 7.80 -28.11
C LEU A 422 0.92 8.98 -27.22
N ILE A 423 -0.32 9.43 -27.36
CA ILE A 423 -0.94 10.44 -26.50
C ILE A 423 -1.97 9.76 -25.63
N GLY A 424 -1.75 9.81 -24.32
CA GLY A 424 -2.69 9.39 -23.29
C GLY A 424 -3.57 10.55 -22.86
N SER A 425 -4.87 10.30 -22.70
CA SER A 425 -5.77 11.22 -22.01
C SER A 425 -5.76 10.90 -20.51
N THR A 426 -5.26 11.82 -19.70
CA THR A 426 -5.19 11.67 -18.24
C THR A 426 -6.50 12.12 -17.58
N ARG A 427 -6.98 11.34 -16.62
CA ARG A 427 -7.96 11.75 -15.61
C ARG A 427 -7.42 11.32 -14.25
N PHE A 428 -7.28 12.26 -13.31
CA PHE A 428 -6.81 11.98 -11.94
C PHE A 428 -5.40 11.35 -11.89
N GLY A 429 -4.48 11.80 -12.74
CA GLY A 429 -3.11 11.25 -12.82
C GLY A 429 -3.01 9.86 -13.47
N LEU A 430 -4.14 9.24 -13.86
CA LEU A 430 -4.21 7.95 -14.54
C LEU A 430 -4.56 8.16 -16.01
N VAL A 431 -3.89 7.45 -16.92
CA VAL A 431 -4.27 7.48 -18.33
C VAL A 431 -5.47 6.57 -18.56
N THR A 432 -6.54 7.18 -19.08
CA THR A 432 -7.83 6.51 -19.32
C THR A 432 -7.97 5.97 -20.73
N GLU A 433 -7.35 6.65 -21.70
CA GLU A 433 -7.37 6.27 -23.11
C GLU A 433 -6.04 6.63 -23.78
N TRP A 434 -5.52 5.75 -24.62
CA TRP A 434 -4.36 6.04 -25.48
C TRP A 434 -4.79 6.23 -26.93
N LYS A 435 -4.20 7.23 -27.59
CA LYS A 435 -4.35 7.51 -29.03
C LYS A 435 -2.98 7.68 -29.66
N THR A 436 -2.87 7.38 -30.95
CA THR A 436 -1.63 7.58 -31.72
C THR A 436 -1.61 9.01 -32.25
N LYS A 437 -0.47 9.70 -32.15
CA LYS A 437 -0.34 11.08 -32.62
C LYS A 437 -0.22 11.19 -34.14
N THR A 438 0.28 10.14 -34.79
CA THR A 438 0.52 10.12 -36.23
C THR A 438 -0.25 8.96 -36.87
N PRO A 439 -1.10 9.19 -37.90
CA PRO A 439 -1.48 8.11 -38.80
C PRO A 439 -0.21 7.67 -39.54
N LEU A 440 0.03 6.36 -39.61
CA LEU A 440 1.12 5.81 -40.41
C LEU A 440 0.84 6.21 -41.87
N SER A 441 1.73 6.99 -42.49
CA SER A 441 1.77 7.07 -43.95
C SER A 441 1.97 5.66 -44.50
N LYS A 442 1.26 5.35 -45.60
CA LYS A 442 1.26 4.05 -46.29
C LYS A 442 2.65 3.48 -46.51
#